data_AF-A0A5D3DYR4-F1
#
_entry.id   AF-A0A5D3DYR4-F1
#
_cell.length_a   1.000
_cell.length_b   1.000
_cell.length_c   1.000
_cell.angle_alpha   90.00
_cell.angle_beta   90.00
_cell.angle_gamma   90.00
#
_symmetry.space_group_name_H-M   'P 1'
#
loop_
_entity.id
_entity.type
_entity.pdbx_description
1 polymer ?
#
loop_
_entity_poly.entity_id
_entity_poly.type
_entity_poly.pdbx_seq_one_letter_code
_entity_poly.pdbx_strand_id
1 'polypeptide(L)' 'MLELQFQTTSKGSQPLSRDEICETILGRQLGYSKGFGWGPKPKSQKAGSSSLSSYEQEMHSREVRELRASFENAQR' A
#
# COMPACT_ATOMS: atom_id res chain seq x y z
N MET A 1 -0.25 -2.84 -20.63
CA MET A 1 0.16 -4.26 -20.71
C MET A 1 1.68 -4.25 -20.85
N LEU A 2 2.41 -4.48 -19.76
CA LEU A 2 3.87 -4.51 -19.81
C LEU A 2 4.28 -5.94 -20.14
N GLU A 3 4.52 -6.21 -21.43
CA GLU A 3 5.18 -7.46 -21.84
C GLU A 3 6.62 -7.44 -21.31
N LEU A 4 6.90 -8.31 -20.34
CA LEU A 4 8.26 -8.54 -19.91
C LEU A 4 8.98 -9.28 -21.04
N GLN A 5 9.74 -8.53 -21.84
CA GLN A 5 10.64 -9.07 -22.85
C GLN A 5 11.78 -9.81 -22.14
N PHE A 6 11.54 -11.06 -21.73
CA PHE A 6 12.60 -11.99 -21.42
C PHE A 6 13.33 -12.27 -22.73
N GLN A 7 14.31 -11.44 -23.06
CA GLN A 7 15.27 -11.77 -24.12
C GLN A 7 15.92 -13.09 -23.75
N THR A 8 15.42 -14.15 -24.39
CA THR A 8 16.11 -15.36 -24.79
C THR A 8 17.36 -15.63 -23.96
N THR A 9 17.19 -16.34 -22.84
CA THR A 9 18.27 -17.18 -22.31
C THR A 9 18.84 -17.96 -23.49
N SER A 10 20.07 -17.60 -23.86
CA SER A 10 20.82 -18.22 -24.94
C SER A 10 20.66 -19.74 -24.84
N LYS A 11 20.14 -20.35 -25.90
CA LYS A 11 19.80 -21.78 -26.01
C LYS A 11 21.11 -22.58 -26.08
N GLY A 12 21.89 -22.56 -25.00
CA GLY A 12 23.27 -23.03 -24.95
C GLY A 12 24.07 -22.59 -23.73
N SER A 13 23.59 -21.65 -22.89
CA SER A 13 24.24 -21.40 -21.60
C SER A 13 23.80 -22.45 -20.59
N GLN A 14 24.75 -23.13 -19.94
CA GLN A 14 24.46 -23.98 -18.80
C GLN A 14 23.66 -23.19 -17.76
N PRO A 15 22.52 -23.70 -17.27
CA PRO A 15 21.74 -22.97 -16.27
C PRO A 15 22.62 -22.75 -15.04
N LEU A 16 22.78 -21.49 -14.67
CA LEU A 16 23.48 -21.11 -13.45
C LEU A 16 22.77 -21.75 -12.25
N SER A 17 23.55 -22.22 -11.28
CA SER A 17 22.98 -22.70 -10.01
C SER A 17 22.15 -21.60 -9.37
N ARG A 18 21.12 -21.97 -8.60
CA ARG A 18 20.33 -21.01 -7.79
C ARG A 18 21.24 -20.06 -7.02
N ASP A 19 22.31 -20.60 -6.44
CA ASP A 19 23.25 -19.83 -5.63
C ASP A 19 24.07 -18.86 -6.50
N GLU A 20 24.54 -19.28 -7.68
CA GLU A 20 25.22 -18.39 -8.62
C GLU A 20 24.30 -17.28 -9.14
N ILE A 21 23.02 -17.58 -9.39
CA ILE A 21 22.02 -16.59 -9.80
C ILE A 21 21.81 -15.54 -8.70
N CYS A 22 21.69 -15.97 -7.45
CA CYS A 22 21.55 -15.06 -6.32
C CYS A 22 22.78 -14.13 -6.20
N GLU A 23 23.98 -14.67 -6.33
CA GLU A 23 25.21 -13.89 -6.23
C GLU A 23 25.43 -12.92 -7.41
N THR A 24 25.05 -13.32 -8.62
CA THR A 24 25.26 -12.53 -9.85
C THR A 24 24.17 -11.50 -10.11
N ILE A 25 22.89 -11.85 -9.92
CA ILE A 25 21.75 -10.97 -10.23
C ILE A 25 21.38 -10.09 -9.04
N LEU A 26 21.34 -10.66 -7.83
CA LEU A 26 21.03 -9.89 -6.62
C LEU A 26 22.30 -9.27 -6.01
N GLY A 27 23.47 -9.61 -6.55
CA GLY A 27 24.76 -9.21 -6.03
C GLY A 27 25.10 -9.96 -4.75
N ARG A 28 26.41 -10.13 -4.49
CA ARG A 28 27.05 -10.55 -3.22
C ARG A 28 26.61 -9.78 -1.96
N GLN A 29 25.62 -8.90 -2.08
CA GLN A 29 25.20 -7.99 -1.06
C GLN A 29 24.04 -8.62 -0.29
N LEU A 30 24.37 -9.21 0.87
CA LEU A 30 23.47 -9.66 1.94
C LEU A 30 22.44 -8.59 2.43
N GLY A 31 22.36 -7.43 1.78
CA GLY A 31 21.57 -6.26 2.17
C GLY A 31 20.22 -6.12 1.45
N TYR A 32 19.98 -6.80 0.32
CA TYR A 32 18.72 -6.62 -0.42
C TYR A 32 17.51 -7.30 0.25
N SER A 33 17.75 -8.19 1.22
CA SER A 33 16.68 -8.88 1.97
C SER A 33 16.40 -8.26 3.35
N LYS A 34 16.67 -6.97 3.57
CA LYS A 34 16.30 -6.33 4.85
C LYS A 34 15.57 -5.00 4.68
N GLY A 35 14.41 -5.09 4.02
CA GLY A 35 13.32 -4.12 4.16
C GLY A 35 12.53 -4.27 5.47
N PHE A 36 13.13 -4.82 6.53
CA PHE A 36 12.63 -4.59 7.88
C PHE A 36 12.90 -3.12 8.18
N GLY A 37 11.89 -2.27 7.98
CA GLY A 37 11.99 -0.82 8.06
C GLY A 37 12.78 -0.37 9.29
N TRP A 38 13.96 0.20 9.05
CA TRP A 38 14.79 0.88 10.05
C TRP A 38 14.34 2.34 10.25
N GLY A 39 13.05 2.59 10.07
CA GLY A 39 12.43 3.87 10.39
C GLY A 39 11.80 3.82 11.79
N PRO A 40 11.70 4.95 12.50
CA PRO A 40 10.94 5.01 13.73
C PRO A 40 9.54 4.43 13.48
N LYS A 41 9.07 3.55 14.38
CA LYS A 41 7.70 3.01 14.33
C LYS A 41 6.75 4.17 14.08
N PRO A 42 5.96 4.18 12.99
CA PRO A 42 5.04 5.28 12.75
C PRO A 42 4.12 5.36 13.97
N LYS A 43 4.18 6.49 14.68
CA LYS A 43 3.28 6.77 15.80
C LYS A 43 1.88 6.54 15.25
N SER A 44 1.12 5.66 15.90
CA SER A 44 -0.23 5.26 15.50
C SER A 44 -0.96 6.49 14.98
N GLN A 45 -1.13 6.55 13.67
CA GLN A 45 -1.88 7.60 13.03
C GLN A 45 -3.26 7.51 13.65
N LYS A 46 -3.65 8.56 14.38
CA LYS A 46 -4.98 8.65 14.95
C LYS A 46 -5.94 8.48 13.77
N ALA A 47 -6.62 7.33 13.72
CA ALA A 47 -7.67 7.07 12.76
C ALA A 47 -8.78 8.11 13.03
N GLY A 48 -8.69 9.23 12.33
CA GLY A 48 -9.50 10.41 12.61
C GLY A 48 -9.56 11.36 11.42
N SER A 49 -9.30 10.86 10.23
CA SER A 49 -9.67 11.51 8.98
C SER A 49 -9.92 10.39 7.99
N SER A 50 -11.18 9.95 7.96
CA SER A 50 -11.70 9.17 6.85
C SER A 50 -11.36 9.96 5.58
N SER A 51 -10.74 9.31 4.59
CA SER A 51 -10.43 9.92 3.29
C SER A 51 -11.72 10.14 2.49
N LEU A 52 -12.66 10.87 3.07
CA LEU A 52 -13.90 11.27 2.44
C LEU A 52 -13.58 12.42 1.49
N SER A 53 -14.06 12.29 0.25
CA SER A 53 -14.12 13.42 -0.66
C SER A 53 -14.84 14.58 0.01
N SER A 54 -14.50 15.82 -0.35
CA SER A 54 -15.18 17.02 0.17
C SER A 54 -16.71 16.93 0.04
N TYR A 55 -17.19 16.30 -1.04
CA TYR A 55 -18.60 16.00 -1.26
C TYR A 55 -19.17 15.06 -0.19
N GLU A 56 -18.51 13.94 0.06
CA GLU A 56 -18.95 12.93 1.04
C GLU A 56 -18.98 13.51 2.46
N GLN A 57 -18.00 14.36 2.81
CA GLN A 57 -17.96 15.03 4.11
C GLN A 57 -19.12 16.02 4.29
N GLU A 58 -19.50 16.74 3.23
CA GLU A 58 -20.62 17.67 3.26
C GLU A 58 -21.97 16.95 3.34
N MET A 59 -22.16 15.88 2.57
CA MET A 59 -23.36 15.03 2.62
C MET A 59 -23.55 14.41 4.01
N HIS A 60 -22.49 13.80 4.56
CA HIS A 60 -22.53 13.24 5.91
C HIS A 60 -22.86 14.30 6.97
N SER A 61 -22.31 15.52 6.84
CA SER A 61 -22.59 16.62 7.77
C SER A 61 -24.05 17.10 7.71
N ARG A 62 -24.66 17.05 6.52
CA ARG A 62 -26.08 17.39 6.30
C ARG A 62 -26.99 16.32 6.90
N GLU A 63 -26.74 15.04 6.61
CA GLU A 63 -27.54 13.92 7.13
C GLU A 63 -27.55 13.88 8.66
N VAL A 64 -26.39 14.05 9.30
CA VAL A 64 -26.27 14.10 10.76
C VAL A 64 -27.08 15.27 11.36
N ARG A 65 -27.11 16.42 10.67
CA ARG A 65 -27.90 17.58 11.12
C ARG A 65 -29.40 17.31 11.02
N GLU A 66 -29.84 16.69 9.94
CA GLU A 66 -31.25 16.34 9.72
C GLU A 66 -31.73 15.29 10.72
N LEU A 67 -30.92 14.26 11.01
CA LEU A 67 -31.22 13.26 12.04
C LEU A 67 -31.32 13.86 13.44
N ARG A 68 -30.45 14.82 13.75
CA ARG A 68 -30.50 15.55 15.02
C ARG A 68 -31.79 16.36 15.14
N ALA A 69 -32.15 17.08 14.09
CA ALA A 69 -33.37 17.89 14.07
C ALA A 69 -34.63 17.02 14.17
N SER A 70 -34.68 15.87 13.48
CA SER A 70 -35.82 14.96 13.57
C SER A 70 -35.98 14.36 14.97
N PHE A 71 -34.87 14.05 15.65
CA PHE A 71 -34.89 13.58 17.03
C PHE A 71 -35.37 14.66 18.00
N GLU A 72 -34.87 15.89 17.90
CA GLU A 72 -35.29 17.00 18.75
C GLU A 72 -36.77 17.36 18.55
N ASN A 73 -37.27 17.29 17.32
CA ASN A 73 -38.69 17.47 17.03
C ASN A 73 -39.57 16.33 17.55
N ALA A 74 -39.05 15.10 17.61
CA ALA A 74 -39.79 13.96 18.16
C ALA A 74 -39.86 13.94 19.69
N GLN A 75 -38.97 14.69 20.37
CA GLN A 75 -38.98 14.86 21.82
C GLN A 75 -39.84 16.04 22.31
N ARG A 76 -40.42 16.80 21.39
CA ARG A 76 -41.22 18.00 21.67
C ARG A 76 -42.71 17.71 21.53
#